data_AF-A0A351VDX5-F1
#
_entry.id   AF-A0A351VDX5-F1
#
_cell.length_a   1.000
_cell.length_b   1.000
_cell.length_c   1.000
_cell.angle_alpha   90.00
_cell.angle_beta   90.00
_cell.angle_gamma   90.00
#
_symmetry.space_group_name_H-M   'P 1'
#
loop_
_entity.id
_entity.type
_entity.pdbx_description
1 polymer ?
#
loop_
_entity_poly.entity_id
_entity_poly.type
_entity_poly.pdbx_seq_one_letter_code
_entity_poly.pdbx_strand_id
1 'polypeptide(L)' 'TINKLATLSGITQSTVDNLMKGKTKNPKLKTLHKLSVGLNMTVSQLLDFPEMN' A
#
# COMPACT_ATOMS: atom_id res chain seq x y z
N THR A 1 -10.40 6.75 5.51
CA THR A 1 -10.52 5.48 6.28
C THR A 1 -9.83 4.35 5.53
N ILE A 2 -9.29 3.35 6.23
CA ILE A 2 -8.60 2.19 5.63
C ILE A 2 -9.50 1.47 4.61
N ASN A 3 -10.79 1.36 4.92
CA ASN A 3 -11.78 0.73 4.05
C ASN A 3 -11.87 1.46 2.70
N LYS A 4 -11.88 2.80 2.71
CA LYS A 4 -11.93 3.60 1.47
C LYS A 4 -10.66 3.42 0.65
N LEU A 5 -9.48 3.37 1.30
CA LEU A 5 -8.21 3.10 0.61
C LEU A 5 -8.20 1.71 -0.03
N ALA A 6 -8.70 0.69 0.67
CA ALA A 6 -8.80 -0.67 0.15
C ALA A 6 -9.67 -0.71 -1.13
N THR A 7 -10.83 -0.04 -1.09
CA THR A 7 -11.72 0.10 -2.25
C THR A 7 -11.04 0.83 -3.42
N LEU A 8 -10.42 1.98 -3.17
CA LEU A 8 -9.73 2.77 -4.20
C LEU A 8 -8.52 2.04 -4.80
N SER A 9 -7.82 1.26 -3.99
CA SER A 9 -6.62 0.52 -4.39
C SER A 9 -6.94 -0.86 -5.01
N GLY A 10 -8.22 -1.27 -5.07
CA GLY A 10 -8.61 -2.57 -5.61
C GLY A 10 -7.97 -3.76 -4.88
N ILE A 11 -7.89 -3.66 -3.55
CA ILE A 11 -7.37 -4.68 -2.63
C ILE A 11 -8.31 -4.86 -1.45
N THR A 12 -8.27 -6.04 -0.82
CA THR A 12 -9.15 -6.31 0.32
C THR A 12 -8.70 -5.51 1.54
N GLN A 13 -9.67 -5.14 2.38
CA GLN A 13 -9.39 -4.44 3.62
C GLN A 13 -8.47 -5.24 4.56
N SER A 14 -8.63 -6.56 4.60
CA SER A 14 -7.73 -7.46 5.36
C SER A 14 -6.28 -7.43 4.86
N THR A 15 -6.07 -7.22 3.55
CA THR A 15 -4.73 -7.08 2.97
C THR A 15 -4.08 -5.78 3.43
N VAL A 16 -4.81 -4.67 3.40
CA VAL A 16 -4.32 -3.37 3.88
C VAL A 16 -4.05 -3.43 5.38
N ASP A 17 -4.94 -4.04 6.17
CA ASP A 17 -4.77 -4.21 7.61
C ASP A 17 -3.53 -5.05 7.95
N ASN A 18 -3.29 -6.15 7.23
CA ASN A 18 -2.09 -6.98 7.42
C ASN A 18 -0.80 -6.24 7.04
N LEU A 19 -0.84 -5.39 6.01
CA LEU A 19 0.28 -4.52 5.63
C LEU A 19 0.59 -3.49 6.72
N MET A 20 -0.42 -2.77 7.20
CA MET A 20 -0.26 -1.75 8.23
C MET A 20 0.20 -2.34 9.57
N LYS A 21 -0.23 -3.56 9.90
CA LYS A 21 0.19 -4.30 11.10
C LYS A 21 1.53 -5.03 10.95
N GLY A 22 2.20 -4.93 9.79
CA GLY A 22 3.47 -5.62 9.53
C GLY A 22 3.37 -7.15 9.47
N LYS A 23 2.15 -7.72 9.39
CA LYS A 23 1.94 -9.17 9.23
C LYS A 23 2.39 -9.65 7.85
N THR A 24 2.27 -8.79 6.84
CA THR A 24 2.81 -9.05 5.50
C THR A 24 4.30 -8.67 5.47
N LYS A 25 5.17 -9.68 5.62
CA LYS A 25 6.63 -9.47 5.60
C LYS A 25 7.22 -9.22 4.21
N ASN A 26 6.54 -9.65 3.15
CA ASN A 26 7.03 -9.50 1.78
C ASN A 26 5.89 -9.07 0.83
N PRO A 27 5.48 -7.79 0.85
CA PRO A 27 4.48 -7.28 -0.07
C PRO A 27 5.04 -7.29 -1.50
N LYS A 28 4.26 -7.84 -2.43
CA LYS A 28 4.64 -7.84 -3.85
C LYS A 28 4.60 -6.41 -4.41
N LEU A 29 5.45 -6.11 -5.39
CA LEU A 29 5.44 -4.82 -6.11
C LEU A 29 4.04 -4.45 -6.64
N LYS A 30 3.28 -5.45 -7.13
CA LYS A 30 1.89 -5.27 -7.57
C LYS A 30 0.98 -4.68 -6.49
N THR A 31 1.19 -5.05 -5.23
CA THR A 31 0.41 -4.53 -4.09
C THR A 31 0.79 -3.10 -3.77
N LEU A 32 2.09 -2.77 -3.79
CA LEU A 32 2.56 -1.40 -3.61
C LEU A 32 2.07 -0.49 -4.75
N HIS A 33 2.10 -0.98 -5.98
CA HIS A 33 1.57 -0.24 -7.14
C HIS A 33 0.07 0.05 -6.99
N LYS A 34 -0.72 -0.94 -6.60
CA LYS A 34 -2.16 -0.77 -6.34
C LYS A 34 -2.45 0.26 -5.24
N LEU A 35 -1.68 0.23 -4.15
CA LEU A 35 -1.78 1.22 -3.07
C LEU A 35 -1.42 2.64 -3.56
N SER A 36 -0.36 2.75 -4.35
CA SER A 36 0.08 4.02 -4.93
C SER A 36 -1.01 4.62 -5.83
N VAL A 37 -1.61 3.79 -6.69
CA VAL A 37 -2.74 4.18 -7.56
C VAL A 37 -3.95 4.64 -6.74
N GLY A 38 -4.31 3.91 -5.68
CA GLY A 38 -5.43 4.30 -4.80
C GLY A 38 -5.18 5.58 -4.01
N LEU A 39 -3.92 5.96 -3.81
CA LEU A 39 -3.47 7.21 -3.20
C LEU A 39 -3.19 8.32 -4.22
N ASN A 40 -3.41 8.07 -5.51
CA ASN A 40 -3.13 8.98 -6.62
C ASN A 40 -1.67 9.49 -6.64
N MET A 41 -0.72 8.59 -6.39
CA MET A 41 0.72 8.87 -6.40
C MET A 41 1.50 7.76 -7.12
N THR A 42 2.77 8.01 -7.39
CA THR A 42 3.68 7.00 -7.96
C THR A 42 4.23 6.08 -6.87
N VAL A 43 4.71 4.89 -7.26
CA VAL A 43 5.40 3.98 -6.32
C VAL A 43 6.64 4.65 -5.72
N SER A 44 7.35 5.47 -6.49
CA SER A 44 8.50 6.22 -5.98
C SER A 44 8.10 7.15 -4.84
N GLN A 45 6.99 7.88 -4.96
CA GLN A 45 6.50 8.76 -3.91
C GLN A 45 5.98 8.01 -2.69
N LEU A 46 5.37 6.83 -2.89
CA LEU A 46 4.93 5.97 -1.78
C LEU A 46 6.13 5.45 -0.97
N LEU A 47 7.27 5.27 -1.63
CA LEU A 47 8.49 4.69 -1.09
C LEU A 47 9.56 5.75 -0.74
N ASP A 48 9.24 7.03 -0.87
CA ASP A 48 10.14 8.15 -0.57
C ASP A 48 10.15 8.42 0.93
N PHE A 49 11.01 7.71 1.67
CA PHE A 49 11.22 7.89 3.10
C PHE A 49 12.71 7.72 3.47
N PRO A 50 13.20 8.35 4.54
CA PRO A 50 14.63 8.40 4.88
C PRO A 50 15.31 7.04 4.98
N GLU A 51 14.60 6.02 5.44
CA GLU A 51 15.11 4.66 5.61
C GLU A 51 15.21 3.87 4.29
N MET A 52 14.72 4.41 3.17
CA MET A 52 14.88 3.82 1.83
C MET A 52 15.88 4.55 0.92
N ASN A 53 16.43 5.69 1.38
CA ASN A 53 17.43 6.49 0.67
C ASN A 53 18.84 6.21 1.21
#